data_AF-A0A958GQF0-F1
#
_entry.id   AF-A0A958GQF0-F1
#
_cell.length_a   1.000
_cell.length_b   1.000
_cell.length_c   1.000
_cell.angle_alpha   90.00
_cell.angle_beta   90.00
_cell.angle_gamma   90.00
#
_symmetry.space_group_name_H-M   'P 1'
#
loop_
_entity.id
_entity.type
_entity.pdbx_description
1 polymer ?
#
loop_
_entity_poly.entity_id
_entity_poly.type
_entity_poly.pdbx_seq_one_letter_code
_entity_poly.pdbx_strand_id
1 'polypeptide(L)'
;HFDADCSAGSFVEGLWHGDVVELFLGDAETGRYREFNLSPTGAWWAAAFAAYRERESAEFTATPLLSSSVKLGHWGYSFRIPRSLLGLDPTERNARVAVSAILGSPRRYFSTGTDPAATPDFHRVELYSLFDFRRPIAITGEKQP
;
A
#
# COMPACT_ATOMS: atom_id res chain seq x y z
N HIS A 1 -13.09 4.95 -10.63
CA HIS A 1 -13.63 3.67 -11.15
C HIS A 1 -13.41 2.59 -10.10
N PHE A 2 -14.29 2.49 -9.11
CA PHE A 2 -14.18 1.57 -7.97
C PHE A 2 -15.56 1.02 -7.60
N ASP A 3 -15.59 -0.11 -6.89
CA ASP A 3 -16.83 -0.65 -6.33
C ASP A 3 -17.30 0.22 -5.16
N ALA A 4 -18.47 0.84 -5.33
CA ALA A 4 -19.06 1.73 -4.33
C ALA A 4 -19.75 0.98 -3.19
N ASP A 5 -20.03 -0.30 -3.35
CA ASP A 5 -20.73 -1.12 -2.35
C ASP A 5 -19.78 -1.59 -1.23
N CYS A 6 -18.47 -1.51 -1.47
CA CYS A 6 -17.44 -1.72 -0.48
C CYS A 6 -17.49 -0.63 0.60
N SER A 7 -17.71 -1.00 1.87
CA SER A 7 -17.78 -0.04 2.98
C SER A 7 -16.41 0.23 3.62
N ALA A 8 -16.26 1.41 4.24
CA ALA A 8 -15.06 1.77 4.98
C ALA A 8 -14.76 0.74 6.08
N GLY A 9 -13.53 0.23 6.12
CA GLY A 9 -13.10 -0.79 7.09
C GLY A 9 -13.38 -2.25 6.69
N SER A 10 -14.14 -2.49 5.61
CA SER A 10 -14.35 -3.85 5.10
C SER A 10 -13.05 -4.45 4.56
N PHE A 11 -12.78 -5.71 4.92
CA PHE A 11 -11.64 -6.48 4.38
C PHE A 11 -12.06 -7.20 3.09
N VAL A 12 -11.58 -6.75 1.93
CA VAL A 12 -12.07 -7.18 0.61
C VAL A 12 -10.91 -7.44 -0.35
N GLU A 13 -10.70 -8.69 -0.75
CA GLU A 13 -9.70 -9.01 -1.78
C GLU A 13 -10.15 -8.53 -3.17
N GLY A 14 -9.21 -8.19 -4.05
CA GLY A 14 -9.50 -7.80 -5.44
C GLY A 14 -9.69 -6.30 -5.68
N LEU A 15 -9.35 -5.43 -4.71
CA LEU A 15 -9.49 -3.98 -4.84
C LEU A 15 -8.72 -3.40 -6.04
N TRP A 16 -7.64 -4.05 -6.49
CA TRP A 16 -6.85 -3.69 -7.68
C TRP A 16 -7.62 -3.79 -9.01
N HIS A 17 -8.80 -4.42 -9.03
CA HIS A 17 -9.71 -4.33 -10.18
C HIS A 17 -10.38 -2.95 -10.31
N GLY A 18 -10.31 -2.10 -9.28
CA GLY A 18 -10.84 -0.75 -9.20
C GLY A 18 -9.74 0.33 -9.18
N ASP A 19 -10.09 1.51 -8.67
CA ASP A 19 -9.09 2.48 -8.24
C ASP A 19 -8.58 2.01 -6.87
N VAL A 20 -7.27 1.97 -6.69
CA VAL A 20 -6.64 1.50 -5.46
C VAL A 20 -5.32 2.24 -5.24
N VAL A 21 -4.95 2.40 -3.97
CA VAL A 21 -3.56 2.64 -3.59
C VAL A 21 -3.04 1.46 -2.81
N GLU A 22 -1.82 1.09 -3.14
CA GLU A 22 -1.12 -0.05 -2.58
C GLU A 22 0.11 0.44 -1.83
N LEU A 23 0.29 -0.04 -0.61
CA LEU A 23 1.51 0.10 0.17
C LEU A 23 2.20 -1.26 0.25
N PHE A 24 3.47 -1.29 -0.15
CA PHE A 24 4.32 -2.45 -0.03
C PHE A 24 5.40 -2.21 1.01
N LEU A 25 5.57 -3.17 1.92
CA LEU A 25 6.59 -3.17 2.96
C LEU A 25 7.40 -4.45 2.82
N GLY A 26 8.65 -4.32 2.42
CA GLY A 26 9.52 -5.45 2.10
C GLY A 26 10.78 -5.49 2.93
N ASP A 27 11.40 -6.66 2.98
CA ASP A 27 12.74 -6.88 3.48
C ASP A 27 13.67 -7.22 2.31
N ALA A 28 14.71 -6.41 2.10
CA ALA A 28 15.60 -6.56 0.95
C ALA A 28 16.55 -7.76 1.03
N GLU A 29 16.73 -8.35 2.20
CA GLU A 29 17.64 -9.48 2.39
C GLU A 29 16.91 -10.81 2.09
N THR A 30 15.67 -10.91 2.55
CA THR A 30 14.85 -12.12 2.42
C THR A 30 13.94 -12.10 1.18
N GLY A 31 13.63 -10.92 0.64
CA GLY A 31 12.64 -10.76 -0.42
C GLY A 31 11.18 -10.93 0.05
N ARG A 32 10.97 -11.12 1.36
CA ARG A 32 9.64 -11.17 1.98
C ARG A 32 9.01 -9.79 1.95
N TYR A 33 7.71 -9.73 1.76
CA TYR A 33 7.00 -8.45 1.82
C TYR A 33 5.54 -8.61 2.21
N ARG A 34 4.96 -7.51 2.67
CA ARG A 34 3.52 -7.34 2.84
C ARG A 34 2.98 -6.30 1.90
N GLU A 35 1.75 -6.52 1.51
CA GLU A 35 0.97 -5.66 0.65
C GLU A 35 -0.26 -5.20 1.41
N PHE A 36 -0.60 -3.92 1.30
CA PHE A 36 -1.83 -3.33 1.81
C PHE A 36 -2.50 -2.56 0.69
N ASN A 37 -3.74 -2.93 0.36
CA ASN A 37 -4.56 -2.28 -0.66
C ASN A 37 -5.62 -1.41 0.02
N LEU A 38 -5.87 -0.21 -0.50
CA LEU A 38 -6.92 0.70 -0.05
C LEU A 38 -7.74 1.21 -1.23
N SER A 39 -9.05 0.98 -1.18
CA SER A 39 -9.99 1.56 -2.13
C SER A 39 -10.38 2.99 -1.73
N PRO A 40 -10.93 3.78 -2.67
CA PRO A 40 -11.50 5.10 -2.37
C PRO A 40 -12.60 5.09 -1.31
N THR A 41 -13.35 3.99 -1.18
CA THR A 41 -14.41 3.86 -0.16
C THR A 41 -13.85 3.58 1.23
N GLY A 42 -12.56 3.25 1.34
CA GLY A 42 -11.91 2.87 2.59
C GLY A 42 -12.04 1.38 2.91
N ALA A 43 -12.52 0.56 1.97
CA ALA A 43 -12.28 -0.88 2.05
C ALA A 43 -10.79 -1.14 1.87
N TRP A 44 -10.31 -2.21 2.49
CA TRP A 44 -8.89 -2.52 2.53
C TRP A 44 -8.65 -4.02 2.37
N TRP A 45 -7.43 -4.38 2.04
CA TRP A 45 -6.98 -5.76 2.04
C TRP A 45 -5.50 -5.83 2.32
N ALA A 46 -5.04 -6.96 2.83
CA ALA A 46 -3.62 -7.19 3.06
C ALA A 46 -3.25 -8.64 2.76
N ALA A 47 -2.01 -8.83 2.30
CA ALA A 47 -1.41 -10.13 2.11
C ALA A 47 0.06 -10.10 2.50
N ALA A 48 0.58 -11.27 2.86
CA ALA A 48 1.99 -11.50 3.10
C ALA A 48 2.54 -12.43 2.03
N PHE A 49 3.82 -12.23 1.70
CA PHE A 49 4.51 -12.96 0.65
C PHE A 49 5.88 -13.40 1.15
N ALA A 50 6.19 -14.68 0.93
CA ALA A 50 7.48 -15.29 1.26
C ALA A 50 8.59 -14.87 0.27
N ALA A 51 8.22 -14.59 -0.98
CA ALA A 51 9.07 -14.13 -2.07
C ALA A 51 8.21 -13.49 -3.18
N TYR A 52 8.81 -13.19 -4.34
CA TYR A 52 8.11 -12.63 -5.51
C TYR A 52 6.82 -13.41 -5.85
N ARG A 53 5.65 -12.79 -5.58
CA ARG A 53 4.30 -13.35 -5.81
C ARG A 53 4.04 -14.71 -5.15
N GLU A 54 4.88 -15.12 -4.19
CA GLU A 54 4.70 -16.34 -3.41
C GLU A 54 3.95 -16.00 -2.13
N ARG A 55 2.61 -16.10 -2.17
CA ARG A 55 1.75 -15.76 -1.04
C ARG A 55 1.96 -16.74 0.12
N GLU A 56 2.11 -16.21 1.33
CA GLU A 56 2.14 -17.02 2.55
C GLU A 56 0.83 -16.89 3.33
N SER A 57 0.50 -17.93 4.10
CA SER A 57 -0.62 -17.87 5.04
C SER A 57 -0.22 -16.99 6.21
N ALA A 58 -0.84 -15.82 6.33
CA ALA A 58 -0.66 -14.92 7.44
C ALA A 58 -2.02 -14.50 8.01
N GLU A 59 -2.15 -14.58 9.33
CA GLU A 59 -3.31 -14.04 10.02
C GLU A 59 -3.10 -12.56 10.33
N PHE A 60 -4.03 -11.72 9.87
CA PHE A 60 -4.05 -10.30 10.19
C PHE A 60 -5.03 -10.09 11.35
N THR A 61 -4.50 -10.13 12.57
CA THR A 61 -5.29 -10.12 13.82
C THR A 61 -5.66 -8.71 14.31
N ALA A 62 -5.29 -7.67 13.57
CA ALA A 62 -5.64 -6.29 13.85
C ALA A 62 -6.19 -5.60 12.60
N THR A 63 -7.04 -4.60 12.82
CA THR A 63 -7.59 -3.76 11.76
C THR A 63 -6.88 -2.42 11.79
N PRO A 64 -6.38 -1.91 10.65
CA PRO A 64 -5.83 -0.58 10.57
C PRO A 64 -6.91 0.49 10.80
N LEU A 65 -6.51 1.64 11.35
CA LEU A 65 -7.41 2.78 11.42
C LEU A 65 -7.44 3.48 10.06
N LEU A 66 -8.65 3.57 9.52
CA LEU A 66 -8.94 4.07 8.18
C LEU A 66 -9.83 5.31 8.27
N SER A 67 -9.49 6.33 7.51
CA SER A 67 -10.40 7.45 7.23
C SER A 67 -10.29 7.76 5.75
N SER A 68 -11.42 7.71 5.05
CA SER A 68 -11.53 8.08 3.64
C SER A 68 -12.44 9.29 3.48
N SER A 69 -12.19 10.06 2.43
CA SER A 69 -13.05 11.15 1.98
C SER A 69 -13.13 11.06 0.47
N VAL A 70 -14.36 11.03 -0.04
CA VAL A 70 -14.63 11.05 -1.47
C VAL A 70 -15.46 12.30 -1.74
N LYS A 71 -14.98 13.14 -2.65
CA LYS A 71 -15.70 14.32 -3.15
C LYS A 71 -15.69 14.28 -4.68
N LEU A 72 -16.47 15.15 -5.31
CA LEU A 72 -16.47 15.23 -6.77
C LEU A 72 -15.05 15.53 -7.29
N GLY A 73 -14.54 14.65 -8.15
CA GLY A 73 -13.24 14.81 -8.80
C GLY A 73 -12.00 14.51 -7.93
N HIS A 74 -12.16 14.22 -6.64
CA HIS A 74 -11.03 13.90 -5.76
C HIS A 74 -11.43 12.99 -4.61
N TRP A 75 -10.49 12.17 -4.19
CA TRP A 75 -10.62 11.37 -2.99
C TRP A 75 -9.27 11.35 -2.27
N GLY A 76 -9.31 11.14 -0.97
CA GLY A 76 -8.14 11.08 -0.13
C GLY A 76 -8.45 10.25 1.10
N TYR A 77 -7.41 9.66 1.68
CA TYR A 77 -7.55 8.83 2.86
C TYR A 77 -6.31 8.95 3.74
N SER A 78 -6.46 8.53 4.98
CA SER A 78 -5.37 8.34 5.92
C SER A 78 -5.40 6.91 6.45
N PHE A 79 -4.22 6.35 6.64
CA PHE A 79 -4.03 4.98 7.07
C PHE A 79 -3.10 4.93 8.27
N ARG A 80 -3.54 4.33 9.37
CA ARG A 80 -2.66 4.01 10.50
C ARG A 80 -2.60 2.51 10.67
N ILE A 81 -1.44 1.96 10.36
CA ILE A 81 -1.17 0.52 10.43
C ILE A 81 -0.58 0.21 11.81
N PRO A 82 -1.22 -0.65 12.61
CA PRO A 82 -0.60 -1.19 13.81
C PRO A 82 0.73 -1.86 13.49
N ARG A 83 1.74 -1.65 14.33
CA ARG A 83 3.08 -2.24 14.13
C ARG A 83 3.03 -3.77 13.97
N SER A 84 2.08 -4.44 14.63
CA SER A 84 1.86 -5.89 14.53
C SER A 84 1.48 -6.36 13.12
N LEU A 85 0.90 -5.49 12.28
CA LEU A 85 0.52 -5.84 10.92
C LEU A 85 1.68 -5.74 9.92
N LEU A 86 2.77 -5.03 10.26
CA LEU A 86 3.88 -4.78 9.33
C LEU A 86 4.61 -6.07 8.95
N GLY A 87 4.66 -7.05 9.85
CA GLY A 87 5.36 -8.33 9.66
C GLY A 87 6.86 -8.22 9.41
N LEU A 88 7.43 -7.06 9.67
CA LEU A 88 8.85 -6.78 9.71
C LEU A 88 9.10 -5.75 10.82
N ASP A 89 10.34 -5.68 11.31
CA ASP A 89 10.72 -4.57 12.17
C ASP A 89 11.09 -3.37 11.27
N PRO A 90 10.28 -2.30 11.24
CA PRO A 90 10.57 -1.13 10.42
C PRO A 90 11.87 -0.40 10.82
N THR A 91 12.43 -0.67 12.00
CA THR A 91 13.69 -0.05 12.44
C THR A 91 14.93 -0.79 11.93
N GLU A 92 14.76 -1.95 11.29
CA GLU A 92 15.84 -2.69 10.67
C GLU A 92 16.32 -2.01 9.38
N ARG A 93 17.63 -2.09 9.10
CA ARG A 93 18.27 -1.43 7.94
C ARG A 93 17.78 -1.97 6.59
N ASN A 94 17.14 -3.13 6.59
CA ASN A 94 16.70 -3.83 5.39
C ASN A 94 15.23 -3.57 5.05
N ALA A 95 14.50 -2.81 5.87
CA ALA A 95 13.15 -2.38 5.56
C ALA A 95 13.13 -1.56 4.26
N ARG A 96 12.19 -1.89 3.39
CA ARG A 96 11.92 -1.24 2.12
C ARG A 96 10.46 -0.87 2.00
N VAL A 97 10.18 0.21 1.30
CA VAL A 97 8.81 0.66 1.02
C VAL A 97 8.62 1.02 -0.44
N ALA A 98 7.44 0.69 -0.96
CA ALA A 98 6.93 1.29 -2.18
C ALA A 98 5.46 1.66 -2.00
N VAL A 99 5.04 2.73 -2.68
CA VAL A 99 3.64 3.11 -2.80
C VAL A 99 3.29 3.10 -4.28
N SER A 100 2.19 2.44 -4.62
CA SER A 100 1.67 2.37 -5.99
C SER A 100 0.21 2.79 -6.02
N ALA A 101 -0.28 3.25 -7.18
CA ALA A 101 -1.68 3.54 -7.40
C ALA A 101 -2.12 3.07 -8.78
N ILE A 102 -3.30 2.46 -8.83
CA ILE A 102 -3.99 2.07 -10.07
C ILE A 102 -5.25 2.94 -10.16
N LEU A 103 -5.39 3.73 -11.23
CA LEU A 103 -6.38 4.80 -11.30
C LEU A 103 -7.11 4.88 -12.64
N GLY A 104 -8.42 5.01 -12.60
CA GLY A 104 -9.27 5.37 -13.74
C GLY A 104 -9.45 4.26 -14.78
N SER A 105 -10.17 4.59 -15.85
CA SER A 105 -10.36 3.78 -17.04
C SER A 105 -10.23 4.70 -18.27
N PRO A 106 -9.24 4.52 -19.17
CA PRO A 106 -8.19 3.48 -19.14
C PRO A 106 -7.28 3.59 -17.90
N ARG A 107 -6.65 2.47 -17.54
CA ARG A 107 -5.85 2.36 -16.32
C ARG A 107 -4.59 3.21 -16.40
N ARG A 108 -4.36 4.00 -15.36
CA ARG A 108 -3.14 4.80 -15.14
C ARG A 108 -2.45 4.29 -13.88
N TYR A 109 -1.12 4.33 -13.91
CA TYR A 109 -0.29 3.78 -12.85
C TYR A 109 0.64 4.86 -12.29
N PHE A 110 0.79 4.86 -10.97
CA PHE A 110 1.83 5.57 -10.26
C PHE A 110 2.58 4.57 -9.39
N SER A 111 3.90 4.69 -9.27
CA SER A 111 4.65 3.91 -8.30
C SER A 111 5.95 4.59 -7.93
N THR A 112 6.36 4.43 -6.66
CA THR A 112 7.68 4.83 -6.18
C THR A 112 8.72 3.70 -6.29
N GLY A 113 8.31 2.49 -6.70
CA GLY A 113 9.16 1.30 -6.74
C GLY A 113 8.84 0.41 -7.93
N THR A 114 9.02 0.95 -9.15
CA THR A 114 8.79 0.25 -10.41
C THR A 114 9.87 0.62 -11.42
N ASP A 115 10.06 -0.22 -12.44
CA ASP A 115 10.82 0.14 -13.63
C ASP A 115 9.90 0.91 -14.59
N PRO A 116 10.17 2.20 -14.89
CA PRO A 116 9.33 3.00 -15.78
C PRO A 116 9.30 2.49 -17.23
N ALA A 117 10.29 1.71 -17.65
CA ALA A 117 10.41 1.19 -19.02
C ALA A 117 9.74 -0.19 -19.21
N ALA A 118 9.28 -0.82 -18.13
CA ALA A 118 8.68 -2.15 -18.14
C ALA A 118 7.16 -2.13 -18.03
N THR A 119 6.53 -3.28 -18.25
CA THR A 119 5.13 -3.49 -17.86
C THR A 119 4.99 -3.29 -16.35
N PRO A 120 3.93 -2.60 -15.86
CA PRO A 120 3.76 -2.38 -14.43
C PRO A 120 3.77 -3.68 -13.62
N ASP A 121 4.74 -3.80 -12.72
CA ASP A 121 4.85 -4.91 -11.77
C ASP A 121 5.34 -4.37 -10.42
N PHE A 122 4.43 -4.23 -9.47
CA PHE A 122 4.68 -3.59 -8.18
C PHE A 122 5.21 -4.54 -7.12
N HIS A 123 5.42 -5.83 -7.44
CA HIS A 123 5.82 -6.86 -6.46
C HIS A 123 7.34 -7.09 -6.38
N ARG A 124 8.13 -6.26 -7.06
CA ARG A 124 9.59 -6.37 -7.10
C ARG A 124 10.24 -5.61 -5.95
N VAL A 125 10.46 -6.31 -4.83
CA VAL A 125 11.03 -5.76 -3.58
C VAL A 125 12.37 -5.05 -3.81
N GLU A 126 13.17 -5.52 -4.76
CA GLU A 126 14.44 -4.92 -5.14
C GLU A 126 14.33 -3.49 -5.72
N LEU A 127 13.13 -3.11 -6.19
CA LEU A 127 12.84 -1.76 -6.69
C LEU A 127 12.28 -0.84 -5.59
N TYR A 128 11.99 -1.37 -4.40
CA TYR A 128 11.47 -0.57 -3.30
C TYR A 128 12.57 0.31 -2.71
N SER A 129 12.18 1.48 -2.18
CA SER A 129 13.12 2.41 -1.57
C SER A 129 13.48 2.00 -0.15
N LEU A 130 14.74 2.22 0.24
CA LEU A 130 15.19 2.20 1.63
C LEU A 130 14.35 3.16 2.47
N PHE A 131 13.82 2.67 3.59
CA PHE A 131 13.08 3.52 4.52
C PHE A 131 13.57 3.34 5.94
N ASP A 132 14.09 4.40 6.55
CA ASP A 132 14.50 4.42 7.95
C ASP A 132 13.36 4.98 8.81
N PHE A 133 12.57 4.11 9.42
CA PHE A 133 11.44 4.50 10.25
C PHE A 133 11.84 5.19 11.57
N ARG A 134 13.14 5.31 11.87
CA ARG A 134 13.64 6.05 13.04
C ARG A 134 13.79 7.55 12.76
N ARG A 135 13.75 7.95 11.49
CA ARG A 135 13.77 9.36 11.11
C ARG A 135 12.34 9.88 11.05
N PRO A 136 11.97 10.88 11.86
CA PRO A 136 10.69 11.54 11.69
C PRO A 136 10.60 12.10 10.27
N ILE A 137 9.54 11.75 9.55
CA ILE A 137 9.18 12.50 8.35
C ILE A 137 8.53 13.78 8.86
N ALA A 138 9.19 14.92 8.60
CA ALA A 138 8.50 16.20 8.68
C ALA A 138 7.47 16.21 7.55
N ILE A 139 6.20 16.00 7.88
CA ILE A 139 5.11 16.28 6.95
C ILE A 139 4.97 17.80 6.95
N THR A 140 5.76 18.47 6.10
CA THR A 140 5.56 19.89 5.80
C THR A 140 4.34 20.00 4.90
N GLY A 141 3.16 19.90 5.48
CA GLY A 141 1.94 20.30 4.81
C GLY A 141 1.91 21.82 4.72
N GLU A 142 2.47 22.40 3.67
CA GLU A 142 2.01 23.71 3.26
C GLU A 142 0.54 23.53 2.86
N LYS A 143 -0.37 24.14 3.64
CA LYS A 143 -1.70 24.45 3.12
C LYS A 143 -1.46 25.35 1.91
N GLN A 144 -1.59 24.81 0.70
CA GLN A 144 -1.73 25.67 -0.46
C GLN A 144 -2.99 26.55 -0.24
N PRO A 145 -2.88 27.86 -0.49
CA PRO A 145 -3.96 28.83 -0.24
C PRO A 145 -5.20 28.58 -1.09
#